data_AF-A0A929A6C6-F1
#
_entry.id   AF-A0A929A6C6-F1
#
_cell.length_a   1.000
_cell.length_b   1.000
_cell.length_c   1.000
_cell.angle_alpha   90.00
_cell.angle_beta   90.00
_cell.angle_gamma   90.00
#
_symmetry.space_group_name_H-M   'P 1'
#
loop_
_entity.id
_entity.type
_entity.pdbx_description
1 polymer ?
#
loop_
_entity_poly.entity_id
_entity_poly.type
_entity_poly.pdbx_seq_one_letter_code
_entity_poly.pdbx_strand_id
1 'polypeptide(L)'
;MAEPLDGAMQWVSVLSTRPSLEGAVDEAVAQAQAALQDSADLALVFISSAFASELPRLMPLLKERLPQTVMVGCTGGGIVGLLDDGTVREVEDAPALGLTLAHLPGVNVQPFHVIGDELPDMDGPPQQWAEVIGVDPASEPCFILLSDAMSSRINDLLQGLDYAYPGAVKVGGLATGSSMFGSGLFCNFELHREGTVGIALSGRVVLEAIVAQGCRPIGKPYRVVEGERNVMLKLEEQDADLTMRSPLEALQELYQDLNDMDQELAQNSLFVGIAQNEFKQDLEQGDFLIRNMLGVDPRVGAIAIGDRVRPGQRIQFHLRDASASEDDLKMLLQRYCSQHVGHSSPAGALMFACLGRGEGLYGLPNFDSTLFREQIAQIPLSGFFCGGEIGPVGNATFLHGYTSVFGICREP
;
A
#
# COMPACT_ATOMS: atom_id res chain seq x y z
N MET A 1 3.10 -39.80 17.86
CA MET A 1 4.25 -38.89 18.00
C MET A 1 3.71 -37.50 17.74
N ALA A 2 3.58 -36.68 18.78
CA ALA A 2 3.30 -35.26 18.57
C ALA A 2 4.52 -34.69 17.84
N GLU A 3 4.29 -34.02 16.71
CA GLU A 3 5.32 -33.22 16.06
C GLU A 3 5.87 -32.21 17.08
N PRO A 4 7.15 -31.83 16.99
CA PRO A 4 7.68 -30.75 17.82
C PRO A 4 6.79 -29.52 17.61
N LEU A 5 6.48 -28.82 18.69
CA LEU A 5 5.90 -27.48 18.60
C LEU A 5 6.96 -26.61 17.89
N ASP A 6 6.86 -26.49 16.57
CA ASP A 6 7.59 -25.47 15.81
C ASP A 6 7.30 -24.11 16.45
N GLY A 7 8.35 -23.28 16.57
CA GLY A 7 8.33 -22.02 17.31
C GLY A 7 7.20 -21.08 16.87
N ALA A 8 6.89 -20.08 17.71
CA ALA A 8 5.94 -19.04 17.31
C ALA A 8 6.57 -18.10 16.28
N MET A 9 5.76 -17.62 15.34
CA MET A 9 6.19 -16.57 14.41
C MET A 9 6.70 -15.33 15.18
N GLN A 10 7.88 -14.83 14.82
CA GLN A 10 8.46 -13.64 15.44
C GLN A 10 8.85 -12.61 14.38
N TRP A 11 8.49 -11.35 14.60
CA TRP A 11 8.94 -10.22 13.80
C TRP A 11 9.73 -9.26 14.68
N VAL A 12 10.77 -8.67 14.10
CA VAL A 12 11.58 -7.63 14.72
C VAL A 12 11.77 -6.53 13.70
N SER A 13 11.41 -5.30 14.06
CA SER A 13 11.63 -4.11 13.23
C SER A 13 12.58 -3.17 13.95
N VAL A 14 13.57 -2.64 13.24
CA VAL A 14 14.54 -1.68 13.74
C VAL A 14 14.77 -0.56 12.73
N LEU A 15 15.18 0.60 13.23
CA LEU A 15 15.47 1.79 12.46
C LEU A 15 16.80 2.40 12.90
N SER A 16 17.75 2.50 11.97
CA SER A 16 18.96 3.28 12.15
C SER A 16 18.85 4.63 11.45
N THR A 17 19.31 5.69 12.11
CA THR A 17 19.42 7.05 11.56
C THR A 17 20.88 7.49 11.39
N ARG A 18 21.82 6.53 11.41
CA ARG A 18 23.24 6.84 11.22
C ARG A 18 23.50 7.38 9.82
N PRO A 19 24.38 8.39 9.67
CA PRO A 19 24.66 8.99 8.37
C PRO A 19 25.59 8.14 7.48
N SER A 20 26.31 7.17 8.06
CA SER A 20 27.18 6.24 7.33
C SER A 20 26.41 4.98 6.99
N LEU A 21 26.41 4.56 5.72
CA LEU A 21 25.73 3.33 5.29
C LEU A 21 26.17 2.10 6.08
N GLU A 22 27.48 1.91 6.21
CA GLU A 22 28.05 0.76 6.94
C GLU A 22 27.66 0.80 8.41
N GLY A 23 27.73 1.98 9.03
CA GLY A 23 27.29 2.17 10.42
C GLY A 23 25.80 1.90 10.62
N ALA A 24 24.96 2.32 9.66
CA ALA A 24 23.52 2.08 9.71
C ALA A 24 23.18 0.59 9.55
N VAL A 25 23.85 -0.10 8.64
CA VAL A 25 23.73 -1.56 8.45
C VAL A 25 24.18 -2.31 9.71
N ASP A 26 25.35 -1.96 10.26
CA ASP A 26 25.88 -2.59 11.47
C ASP A 26 24.94 -2.46 12.66
N GLU A 27 24.43 -1.24 12.90
CA GLU A 27 23.51 -0.96 13.98
C GLU A 27 22.18 -1.72 13.80
N ALA A 28 21.57 -1.63 12.62
CA ALA A 28 20.30 -2.29 12.34
C ALA A 28 20.42 -3.82 12.45
N VAL A 29 21.44 -4.42 11.84
CA VAL A 29 21.64 -5.88 11.91
C VAL A 29 21.88 -6.31 13.35
N ALA A 30 22.77 -5.65 14.09
CA ALA A 30 23.10 -6.04 15.46
C ALA A 30 21.88 -5.96 16.39
N GLN A 31 21.08 -4.88 16.28
CA GLN A 31 19.86 -4.74 17.06
C GLN A 31 18.81 -5.79 16.67
N ALA A 32 18.59 -6.02 15.37
CA ALA A 32 17.59 -6.97 14.91
C ALA A 32 17.94 -8.41 15.29
N GLN A 33 19.21 -8.81 15.16
CA GLN A 33 19.68 -10.14 15.57
C GLN A 33 19.67 -10.33 17.09
N ALA A 34 19.91 -9.28 17.87
CA ALA A 34 19.83 -9.36 19.33
C ALA A 34 18.38 -9.54 19.83
N ALA A 35 17.40 -9.01 19.09
CA ALA A 35 15.99 -9.11 19.44
C ALA A 35 15.31 -10.37 18.85
N LEU A 36 15.80 -10.92 17.75
CA LEU A 36 15.27 -12.15 17.15
C LEU A 36 15.80 -13.38 17.90
N GLN A 37 14.92 -14.27 18.33
CA GLN A 37 15.30 -15.43 19.15
C GLN A 37 15.87 -16.58 18.31
N ASP A 38 15.38 -16.73 17.09
CA ASP A 38 15.70 -17.80 16.15
C ASP A 38 16.30 -17.25 14.84
N SER A 39 16.59 -18.13 13.87
CA SER A 39 17.10 -17.71 12.56
C SER A 39 16.06 -16.95 11.75
N ALA A 40 16.49 -15.87 11.09
CA ALA A 40 15.63 -15.09 10.19
C ALA A 40 15.44 -15.82 8.85
N ASP A 41 14.18 -16.14 8.55
CA ASP A 41 13.75 -16.68 7.26
C ASP A 41 13.58 -15.56 6.22
N LEU A 42 13.14 -14.37 6.67
CA LEU A 42 12.88 -13.21 5.84
C LEU A 42 13.53 -11.94 6.42
N ALA A 43 14.12 -11.13 5.55
CA ALA A 43 14.52 -9.76 5.79
C ALA A 43 13.80 -8.78 4.84
N LEU A 44 13.21 -7.73 5.40
CA LEU A 44 12.68 -6.59 4.65
C LEU A 44 13.55 -5.36 4.91
N VAL A 45 14.01 -4.71 3.85
CA VAL A 45 14.97 -3.60 3.93
C VAL A 45 14.41 -2.36 3.25
N PHE A 46 14.28 -1.27 3.99
CA PHE A 46 13.86 0.01 3.45
C PHE A 46 14.95 1.04 3.71
N ILE A 47 15.39 1.77 2.69
CA ILE A 47 16.49 2.73 2.81
C ILE A 47 16.15 4.08 2.20
N SER A 48 16.50 5.16 2.89
CA SER A 48 16.19 6.49 2.38
C SER A 48 17.08 6.86 1.19
N SER A 49 16.56 7.76 0.34
CA SER A 49 17.31 8.28 -0.81
C SER A 49 18.57 9.07 -0.42
N ALA A 50 18.78 9.40 0.86
CA ALA A 50 20.03 10.00 1.32
C ALA A 50 21.25 9.09 1.07
N PHE A 51 21.05 7.77 0.93
CA PHE A 51 22.10 6.81 0.59
C PHE A 51 22.20 6.50 -0.92
N ALA A 52 21.58 7.31 -1.80
CA ALA A 52 21.43 7.00 -3.22
C ALA A 52 22.75 6.66 -3.96
N SER A 53 23.85 7.35 -3.63
CA SER A 53 25.17 7.10 -4.22
C SER A 53 25.84 5.81 -3.72
N GLU A 54 25.39 5.28 -2.57
CA GLU A 54 25.98 4.12 -1.91
C GLU A 54 25.12 2.85 -2.06
N LEU A 55 23.94 2.91 -2.68
CA LEU A 55 23.04 1.77 -2.88
C LEU A 55 23.72 0.49 -3.41
N PRO A 56 24.68 0.55 -4.37
CA PRO A 56 25.37 -0.66 -4.82
C PRO A 56 26.18 -1.39 -3.73
N ARG A 57 26.49 -0.71 -2.62
CA ARG A 57 27.22 -1.28 -1.47
C ARG A 57 26.29 -1.93 -0.44
N LEU A 58 25.00 -1.60 -0.42
CA LEU A 58 24.05 -2.05 0.60
C LEU A 58 23.90 -3.57 0.62
N MET A 59 23.62 -4.17 -0.54
CA MET A 59 23.40 -5.63 -0.66
C MET A 59 24.64 -6.46 -0.29
N PRO A 60 25.87 -6.11 -0.75
CA PRO A 60 27.09 -6.77 -0.26
C PRO A 60 27.26 -6.73 1.26
N LEU A 61 27.05 -5.57 1.89
CA LEU A 61 27.19 -5.42 3.35
C LEU A 61 26.19 -6.28 4.12
N LEU A 62 24.95 -6.38 3.64
CA LEU A 62 23.91 -7.22 4.23
C LEU A 62 24.17 -8.70 3.99
N LYS A 63 24.68 -9.09 2.82
CA LYS A 63 25.02 -10.49 2.51
C LYS A 63 26.10 -11.05 3.43
N GLU A 64 27.09 -10.23 3.81
CA GLU A 64 28.13 -10.63 4.77
C GLU A 64 27.55 -10.95 6.16
N ARG A 65 26.46 -10.27 6.55
CA ARG A 65 25.88 -10.31 7.89
C ARG A 65 24.69 -11.26 8.02
N LEU A 66 23.92 -11.45 6.95
CA LEU A 66 22.69 -12.24 6.89
C LEU A 66 22.69 -13.19 5.67
N PRO A 67 23.72 -14.04 5.46
CA PRO A 67 23.95 -14.73 4.19
C PRO A 67 22.90 -15.77 3.78
N GLN A 68 22.04 -16.21 4.72
CA GLN A 68 21.06 -17.29 4.50
C GLN A 68 19.60 -16.79 4.52
N THR A 69 19.39 -15.48 4.71
CA THR A 69 18.05 -14.91 4.86
C THR A 69 17.53 -14.45 3.50
N VAL A 70 16.29 -14.84 3.15
CA VAL A 70 15.61 -14.30 1.97
C VAL A 70 15.44 -12.80 2.17
N MET A 71 15.79 -11.99 1.18
CA MET A 71 15.81 -10.54 1.34
C MET A 71 15.07 -9.85 0.22
N VAL A 72 14.13 -8.98 0.56
CA VAL A 72 13.62 -7.98 -0.36
C VAL A 72 13.59 -6.60 0.26
N GLY A 73 13.51 -5.58 -0.58
CA GLY A 73 13.45 -4.22 -0.09
C GLY A 73 13.42 -3.20 -1.20
N CYS A 74 13.36 -1.93 -0.82
CA CYS A 74 13.48 -0.85 -1.77
C CYS A 74 13.95 0.46 -1.13
N THR A 75 14.18 1.44 -1.98
CA THR A 75 14.33 2.83 -1.56
C THR A 75 12.97 3.46 -1.26
N GLY A 76 12.92 4.37 -0.28
CA GLY A 76 11.72 5.13 0.09
C GLY A 76 12.03 6.60 0.35
N GLY A 77 11.01 7.45 0.29
CA GLY A 77 11.15 8.91 0.49
C GLY A 77 11.11 9.29 1.96
N GLY A 78 10.64 8.37 2.79
CA GLY A 78 10.76 8.37 4.24
C GLY A 78 10.73 6.93 4.72
N ILE A 79 11.38 6.63 5.84
CA ILE A 79 11.50 5.26 6.36
C ILE A 79 10.77 5.14 7.68
N VAL A 80 9.98 4.09 7.82
CA VAL A 80 9.21 3.78 9.02
C VAL A 80 9.85 2.60 9.73
N GLY A 81 10.08 2.74 11.03
CA GLY A 81 10.60 1.65 11.86
C GLY A 81 10.62 2.02 13.33
N LEU A 82 11.22 1.15 14.14
CA LEU A 82 11.32 1.32 15.59
C LEU A 82 12.73 1.69 16.02
N LEU A 83 12.84 2.65 16.92
CA LEU A 83 14.07 2.89 17.66
C LEU A 83 14.29 1.80 18.72
N ASP A 84 15.47 1.81 19.34
CA ASP A 84 15.89 0.86 20.38
C ASP A 84 14.99 0.89 21.63
N ASP A 85 14.38 2.03 21.93
CA ASP A 85 13.40 2.20 23.01
C ASP A 85 11.97 1.74 22.64
N GLY A 86 11.77 1.21 21.43
CA GLY A 86 10.48 0.76 20.92
C GLY A 86 9.58 1.89 20.39
N THR A 87 10.06 3.13 20.35
CA THR A 87 9.34 4.27 19.77
C THR A 87 9.32 4.14 18.26
N VAL A 88 8.13 4.28 17.66
CA VAL A 88 7.98 4.33 16.20
C VAL A 88 8.39 5.68 15.65
N ARG A 89 9.08 5.65 14.51
CA ARG A 89 9.53 6.85 13.81
C ARG A 89 9.31 6.73 12.31
N GLU A 90 8.77 7.81 11.77
CA GLU A 90 8.73 8.17 10.36
C GLU A 90 9.89 9.16 10.12
N VAL A 91 10.93 8.74 9.40
CA VAL A 91 12.10 9.56 9.11
C VAL A 91 12.06 9.97 7.64
N GLU A 92 11.57 11.17 7.39
CA GLU A 92 11.52 11.84 6.10
C GLU A 92 12.75 12.74 5.91
N ASP A 93 13.22 12.91 4.67
CA ASP A 93 14.32 13.83 4.28
C ASP A 93 15.65 13.69 5.06
N ALA A 94 15.91 12.53 5.67
CA ALA A 94 17.13 12.26 6.42
C ALA A 94 17.69 10.85 6.16
N PRO A 95 18.97 10.59 6.49
CA PRO A 95 19.54 9.25 6.47
C PRO A 95 18.75 8.30 7.38
N ALA A 96 18.19 7.25 6.79
CA ALA A 96 17.48 6.22 7.54
C ALA A 96 17.59 4.85 6.83
N LEU A 97 17.75 3.81 7.64
CA LEU A 97 17.71 2.42 7.22
C LEU A 97 16.80 1.64 8.17
N GLY A 98 15.71 1.12 7.62
CA GLY A 98 14.80 0.22 8.30
C GLY A 98 15.13 -1.22 7.93
N LEU A 99 15.24 -2.08 8.94
CA LEU A 99 15.42 -3.53 8.75
C LEU A 99 14.35 -4.26 9.56
N THR A 100 13.63 -5.15 8.90
CA THR A 100 12.78 -6.14 9.57
C THR A 100 13.35 -7.52 9.38
N LEU A 101 13.52 -8.27 10.46
CA LEU A 101 13.81 -9.70 10.41
C LEU A 101 12.60 -10.47 10.93
N ALA A 102 12.23 -11.53 10.23
CA ALA A 102 11.14 -12.41 10.63
C ALA A 102 11.59 -13.87 10.67
N HIS A 103 11.25 -14.54 11.78
CA HIS A 103 11.24 -15.99 11.88
C HIS A 103 9.82 -16.48 11.59
N LEU A 104 9.69 -17.29 10.54
CA LEU A 104 8.43 -17.69 9.93
C LEU A 104 8.33 -19.23 9.81
N PRO A 105 8.25 -19.95 10.94
CA PRO A 105 8.19 -21.41 10.92
C PRO A 105 6.92 -21.91 10.22
N GLY A 106 7.09 -22.88 9.32
CA GLY A 106 5.98 -23.43 8.52
C GLY A 106 5.46 -22.48 7.43
N VAL A 107 6.18 -21.41 7.11
CA VAL A 107 5.88 -20.49 6.01
C VAL A 107 6.89 -20.70 4.89
N ASN A 108 6.39 -20.86 3.65
CA ASN A 108 7.23 -20.81 2.47
C ASN A 108 7.38 -19.35 2.02
N VAL A 109 8.63 -18.87 1.95
CA VAL A 109 9.00 -17.50 1.56
C VAL A 109 9.61 -17.55 0.17
N GLN A 110 8.83 -17.21 -0.86
CA GLN A 110 9.29 -17.22 -2.25
C GLN A 110 9.50 -15.79 -2.76
N PRO A 111 10.75 -15.32 -2.90
CA PRO A 111 11.04 -14.04 -3.54
C PRO A 111 10.94 -14.16 -5.06
N PHE A 112 10.58 -13.07 -5.72
CA PHE A 112 10.59 -12.96 -7.18
C PHE A 112 10.91 -11.53 -7.62
N HIS A 113 11.42 -11.40 -8.84
CA HIS A 113 11.60 -10.14 -9.54
C HIS A 113 11.06 -10.30 -10.95
N VAL A 114 10.24 -9.36 -11.39
CA VAL A 114 9.62 -9.35 -12.72
C VAL A 114 9.78 -7.98 -13.35
N ILE A 115 10.09 -7.93 -14.64
CA ILE A 115 10.11 -6.70 -15.42
C ILE A 115 8.90 -6.64 -16.36
N GLY A 116 8.48 -5.43 -16.73
CA GLY A 116 7.23 -5.23 -17.49
C GLY A 116 7.18 -5.97 -18.83
N ASP A 117 8.32 -6.13 -19.50
CA ASP A 117 8.41 -6.82 -20.80
C ASP A 117 8.35 -8.36 -20.68
N GLU A 118 8.52 -8.90 -19.48
CA GLU A 118 8.40 -10.34 -19.19
C GLU A 118 7.00 -10.72 -18.73
N LEU A 119 6.10 -9.74 -18.53
CA LEU A 119 4.75 -10.01 -18.11
C LEU A 119 3.98 -10.77 -19.21
N PRO A 120 3.16 -11.78 -18.84
CA PRO A 120 2.29 -12.46 -19.78
C PRO A 120 1.32 -11.51 -20.49
N ASP A 121 0.74 -11.98 -21.59
CA ASP A 121 -0.39 -11.30 -22.22
C ASP A 121 -1.58 -11.25 -21.25
N MET A 122 -2.29 -10.13 -21.21
CA MET A 122 -3.48 -9.94 -20.38
C MET A 122 -4.63 -10.89 -20.78
N ASP A 123 -4.63 -11.36 -22.04
CA ASP A 123 -5.58 -12.36 -22.53
C ASP A 123 -5.07 -13.81 -22.33
N GLY A 124 -3.89 -13.99 -21.74
CA GLY A 124 -3.27 -15.28 -21.44
C GLY A 124 -3.92 -16.01 -20.25
N PRO A 125 -3.75 -17.35 -20.15
CA PRO A 125 -4.29 -18.12 -19.03
C PRO A 125 -3.58 -17.78 -17.70
N PRO A 126 -4.25 -17.99 -16.56
CA PRO A 126 -3.69 -17.65 -15.24
C PRO A 126 -2.41 -18.43 -14.91
N GLN A 127 -2.22 -19.60 -15.53
CA GLN A 127 -1.04 -20.43 -15.34
C GLN A 127 0.27 -19.71 -15.75
N GLN A 128 0.23 -18.87 -16.78
CA GLN A 128 1.43 -18.14 -17.22
C GLN A 128 1.88 -17.12 -16.18
N TRP A 129 0.94 -16.47 -15.50
CA TRP A 129 1.23 -15.58 -14.38
C TRP A 129 1.82 -16.36 -13.21
N ALA A 130 1.27 -17.55 -12.90
CA ALA A 130 1.80 -18.40 -11.85
C ALA A 130 3.22 -18.92 -12.14
N GLU A 131 3.53 -19.21 -13.41
CA GLU A 131 4.86 -19.61 -13.86
C GLU A 131 5.89 -18.48 -13.70
N VAL A 132 5.51 -17.23 -14.04
CA VAL A 132 6.36 -16.05 -13.88
C VAL A 132 6.68 -15.77 -12.41
N ILE A 133 5.71 -15.95 -11.52
CA ILE A 133 5.90 -15.77 -10.07
C ILE A 133 6.58 -16.98 -9.43
N GLY A 134 6.43 -18.17 -10.02
CA GLY A 134 6.98 -19.42 -9.51
C GLY A 134 6.24 -19.98 -8.29
N VAL A 135 4.96 -19.63 -8.10
CA VAL A 135 4.16 -20.08 -6.95
C VAL A 135 2.85 -20.68 -7.41
N ASP A 136 2.54 -21.89 -6.93
CA ASP A 136 1.28 -22.57 -7.22
C ASP A 136 0.10 -21.84 -6.55
N PRO A 137 -0.93 -21.41 -7.28
CA PRO A 137 -2.13 -20.81 -6.69
C PRO A 137 -2.80 -21.68 -5.63
N ALA A 138 -2.64 -23.02 -5.70
CA ALA A 138 -3.18 -23.95 -4.72
C ALA A 138 -2.54 -23.81 -3.32
N SER A 139 -1.40 -23.12 -3.19
CA SER A 139 -0.78 -22.83 -1.89
C SER A 139 -1.39 -21.60 -1.18
N GLU A 140 -2.40 -20.96 -1.79
CA GLU A 140 -3.11 -19.78 -1.27
C GLU A 140 -2.14 -18.67 -0.79
N PRO A 141 -1.21 -18.20 -1.65
CA PRO A 141 -0.21 -17.24 -1.23
C PRO A 141 -0.81 -15.85 -0.97
N CYS A 142 -0.13 -15.07 -0.13
CA CYS A 142 -0.30 -13.61 -0.04
C CYS A 142 0.99 -12.90 -0.46
N PHE A 143 0.90 -11.63 -0.84
CA PHE A 143 1.97 -10.93 -1.53
C PHE A 143 2.35 -9.60 -0.88
N ILE A 144 3.66 -9.35 -0.80
CA ILE A 144 4.26 -8.04 -0.55
C ILE A 144 4.94 -7.60 -1.85
N LEU A 145 4.56 -6.46 -2.40
CA LEU A 145 4.99 -5.99 -3.73
C LEU A 145 5.72 -4.63 -3.63
N LEU A 146 6.95 -4.56 -4.11
CA LEU A 146 7.78 -3.36 -4.15
C LEU A 146 8.15 -3.08 -5.61
N SER A 147 7.54 -2.05 -6.18
CA SER A 147 7.72 -1.74 -7.61
C SER A 147 8.46 -0.44 -7.82
N ASP A 148 9.22 -0.34 -8.90
CA ASP A 148 9.75 0.95 -9.32
C ASP A 148 8.60 1.85 -9.82
N ALA A 149 8.67 3.14 -9.49
CA ALA A 149 7.67 4.13 -9.88
C ALA A 149 7.62 4.39 -11.40
N MET A 150 8.71 4.09 -12.13
CA MET A 150 8.75 4.20 -13.59
C MET A 150 8.33 2.91 -14.30
N SER A 151 7.98 1.85 -13.55
CA SER A 151 7.48 0.60 -14.12
C SER A 151 6.13 0.83 -14.82
N SER A 152 6.15 0.86 -16.14
CA SER A 152 5.00 1.21 -16.98
C SER A 152 3.83 0.21 -16.93
N ARG A 153 4.00 -0.95 -16.28
CA ARG A 153 3.03 -2.07 -16.32
C ARG A 153 2.63 -2.64 -14.95
N ILE A 154 2.81 -1.88 -13.87
CA ILE A 154 2.39 -2.35 -12.54
C ILE A 154 0.89 -2.71 -12.49
N ASN A 155 0.02 -1.95 -13.15
CA ASN A 155 -1.42 -2.26 -13.19
C ASN A 155 -1.72 -3.57 -13.94
N ASP A 156 -0.92 -3.93 -14.94
CA ASP A 156 -1.06 -5.19 -15.67
C ASP A 156 -0.65 -6.36 -14.76
N LEU A 157 0.46 -6.19 -14.01
CA LEU A 157 0.88 -7.15 -13.00
C LEU A 157 -0.19 -7.37 -11.92
N LEU A 158 -0.75 -6.29 -11.34
CA LEU A 158 -1.78 -6.42 -10.30
C LEU A 158 -3.02 -7.17 -10.82
N GLN A 159 -3.50 -6.83 -12.01
CA GLN A 159 -4.64 -7.51 -12.64
C GLN A 159 -4.33 -8.98 -12.95
N GLY A 160 -3.13 -9.28 -13.46
CA GLY A 160 -2.69 -10.64 -13.71
C GLY A 160 -2.59 -11.48 -12.44
N LEU A 161 -2.09 -10.89 -11.34
CA LEU A 161 -2.03 -11.55 -10.04
C LEU A 161 -3.42 -11.75 -9.42
N ASP A 162 -4.35 -10.82 -9.59
CA ASP A 162 -5.74 -11.03 -9.15
C ASP A 162 -6.44 -12.13 -9.96
N TYR A 163 -6.10 -12.27 -11.24
CA TYR A 163 -6.63 -13.33 -12.09
C TYR A 163 -6.05 -14.71 -11.72
N ALA A 164 -4.75 -14.79 -11.47
CA ALA A 164 -4.06 -16.05 -11.16
C ALA A 164 -4.20 -16.48 -9.69
N TYR A 165 -4.30 -15.51 -8.78
CA TYR A 165 -4.41 -15.71 -7.33
C TYR A 165 -5.65 -14.98 -6.80
N PRO A 166 -6.86 -15.47 -7.11
CA PRO A 166 -8.10 -14.84 -6.68
C PRO A 166 -8.19 -14.87 -5.15
N GLY A 167 -8.48 -13.72 -4.54
CA GLY A 167 -8.60 -13.57 -3.09
C GLY A 167 -7.28 -13.46 -2.32
N ALA A 168 -6.13 -13.66 -2.97
CA ALA A 168 -4.83 -13.43 -2.36
C ALA A 168 -4.64 -11.94 -2.02
N VAL A 169 -4.36 -11.64 -0.75
CA VAL A 169 -4.05 -10.27 -0.30
C VAL A 169 -2.71 -9.84 -0.88
N LYS A 170 -2.68 -8.64 -1.47
CA LYS A 170 -1.48 -8.00 -2.01
C LYS A 170 -1.34 -6.61 -1.40
N VAL A 171 -0.21 -6.36 -0.75
CA VAL A 171 0.12 -5.06 -0.15
C VAL A 171 1.49 -4.59 -0.64
N GLY A 172 1.75 -3.31 -0.60
CA GLY A 172 3.05 -2.81 -1.04
C GLY A 172 3.08 -1.34 -1.39
N GLY A 173 4.10 -0.95 -2.15
CA GLY A 173 4.25 0.43 -2.58
C GLY A 173 5.26 0.60 -3.70
N LEU A 174 5.17 1.76 -4.35
CA LEU A 174 6.13 2.21 -5.36
C LEU A 174 7.35 2.81 -4.68
N ALA A 175 8.50 2.20 -4.91
CA ALA A 175 9.80 2.70 -4.49
C ALA A 175 10.04 4.10 -5.05
N THR A 176 10.58 4.97 -4.20
CA THR A 176 10.92 6.34 -4.58
C THR A 176 12.42 6.50 -4.52
N GLY A 177 12.95 7.34 -5.39
CA GLY A 177 14.38 7.53 -5.55
C GLY A 177 14.74 8.99 -5.78
N SER A 178 16.04 9.25 -5.79
CA SER A 178 16.54 10.58 -6.17
C SER A 178 16.43 10.79 -7.68
N SER A 179 16.24 12.03 -8.11
CA SER A 179 16.17 12.38 -9.54
C SER A 179 17.44 11.99 -10.33
N MET A 180 18.59 11.89 -9.65
CA MET A 180 19.88 11.56 -10.29
C MET A 180 20.14 10.05 -10.36
N PHE A 181 19.77 9.29 -9.32
CA PHE A 181 20.11 7.87 -9.20
C PHE A 181 18.93 6.92 -9.39
N GLY A 182 17.71 7.44 -9.57
CA GLY A 182 16.49 6.63 -9.62
C GLY A 182 16.17 5.94 -8.30
N SER A 183 15.18 5.06 -8.31
CA SER A 183 14.86 4.16 -7.20
C SER A 183 15.81 2.95 -7.18
N GLY A 184 15.81 2.21 -6.08
CA GLY A 184 16.45 0.90 -5.98
C GLY A 184 15.47 -0.12 -5.45
N LEU A 185 15.43 -1.30 -6.08
CA LEU A 185 14.73 -2.48 -5.61
C LEU A 185 15.77 -3.54 -5.24
N PHE A 186 15.52 -4.29 -4.18
CA PHE A 186 16.46 -5.28 -3.66
C PHE A 186 15.79 -6.64 -3.65
N CYS A 187 16.44 -7.66 -4.21
CA CYS A 187 15.98 -9.04 -4.18
C CYS A 187 17.17 -9.99 -4.02
N ASN A 188 17.19 -10.80 -2.95
CA ASN A 188 18.25 -11.78 -2.67
C ASN A 188 19.69 -11.26 -2.87
N PHE A 189 19.98 -10.10 -2.31
CA PHE A 189 21.29 -9.43 -2.39
C PHE A 189 21.66 -8.87 -3.78
N GLU A 190 20.69 -8.71 -4.67
CA GLU A 190 20.85 -8.03 -5.95
C GLU A 190 20.09 -6.69 -5.95
N LEU A 191 20.67 -5.69 -6.62
CA LEU A 191 20.07 -4.37 -6.83
C LEU A 191 19.47 -4.31 -8.23
N HIS A 192 18.16 -4.11 -8.31
CA HIS A 192 17.41 -3.88 -9.53
C HIS A 192 16.98 -2.41 -9.64
N ARG A 193 16.88 -1.91 -10.88
CA ARG A 193 16.53 -0.52 -11.19
C ARG A 193 15.18 -0.36 -11.88
N GLU A 194 14.51 -1.47 -12.14
CA GLU A 194 13.25 -1.52 -12.84
C GLU A 194 12.44 -2.75 -12.43
N GLY A 195 11.16 -2.74 -12.79
CA GLY A 195 10.24 -3.84 -12.54
C GLY A 195 9.64 -3.83 -11.13
N THR A 196 9.30 -5.02 -10.65
CA THR A 196 8.68 -5.25 -9.35
C THR A 196 9.39 -6.42 -8.67
N VAL A 197 9.88 -6.17 -7.46
CA VAL A 197 10.31 -7.22 -6.55
C VAL A 197 9.15 -7.55 -5.63
N GLY A 198 8.92 -8.83 -5.37
CA GLY A 198 7.92 -9.24 -4.41
C GLY A 198 8.31 -10.47 -3.61
N ILE A 199 7.51 -10.72 -2.59
CA ILE A 199 7.51 -11.99 -1.87
C ILE A 199 6.11 -12.55 -1.92
N ALA A 200 6.03 -13.82 -2.27
CA ALA A 200 4.88 -14.65 -2.03
C ALA A 200 5.10 -15.45 -0.74
N LEU A 201 4.17 -15.32 0.21
CA LEU A 201 4.15 -16.04 1.47
C LEU A 201 3.00 -17.05 1.44
N SER A 202 3.26 -18.30 1.80
CA SER A 202 2.24 -19.37 1.86
C SER A 202 2.50 -20.31 3.03
N GLY A 203 1.50 -21.06 3.47
CA GLY A 203 1.61 -21.95 4.64
C GLY A 203 1.03 -21.32 5.91
N ARG A 204 1.75 -21.38 7.03
CA ARG A 204 1.27 -20.94 8.35
C ARG A 204 1.34 -19.41 8.54
N VAL A 205 0.71 -18.66 7.63
CA VAL A 205 0.68 -17.19 7.66
C VAL A 205 -0.64 -16.66 7.15
N VAL A 206 -1.15 -15.63 7.80
CA VAL A 206 -2.25 -14.81 7.29
C VAL A 206 -1.75 -13.38 7.18
N LEU A 207 -1.95 -12.78 6.00
CA LEU A 207 -1.70 -11.38 5.74
C LEU A 207 -3.03 -10.68 5.53
N GLU A 208 -3.27 -9.64 6.29
CA GLU A 208 -4.46 -8.80 6.16
C GLU A 208 -4.10 -7.38 5.78
N ALA A 209 -5.02 -6.69 5.14
CA ALA A 209 -4.80 -5.34 4.65
C ALA A 209 -5.77 -4.34 5.27
N ILE A 210 -5.24 -3.16 5.61
CA ILE A 210 -6.03 -1.95 5.87
C ILE A 210 -5.60 -0.92 4.82
N VAL A 211 -6.56 -0.32 4.11
CA VAL A 211 -6.30 0.66 3.04
C VAL A 211 -7.03 1.96 3.36
N ALA A 212 -6.33 2.89 3.99
CA ALA A 212 -6.86 4.20 4.38
C ALA A 212 -6.64 5.22 3.26
N GLN A 213 -7.67 5.51 2.48
CA GLN A 213 -7.60 6.40 1.30
C GLN A 213 -7.72 7.89 1.65
N GLY A 214 -8.07 8.18 2.90
CA GLY A 214 -8.02 9.50 3.52
C GLY A 214 -8.94 10.54 2.89
N CYS A 215 -10.09 10.10 2.39
CA CYS A 215 -11.10 10.94 1.78
C CYS A 215 -12.46 10.68 2.42
N ARG A 216 -13.27 11.74 2.53
CA ARG A 216 -14.66 11.66 3.00
C ARG A 216 -15.64 11.98 1.87
N PRO A 217 -16.78 11.28 1.79
CA PRO A 217 -17.78 11.55 0.76
C PRO A 217 -18.43 12.93 0.97
N ILE A 218 -18.81 13.57 -0.13
CA ILE A 218 -19.65 14.76 -0.17
C ILE A 218 -20.81 14.56 -1.15
N GLY A 219 -21.96 15.15 -0.81
CA GLY A 219 -23.17 15.00 -1.61
C GLY A 219 -23.69 13.56 -1.62
N LYS A 220 -24.48 13.24 -2.65
CA LYS A 220 -25.10 11.92 -2.81
C LYS A 220 -24.34 11.05 -3.82
N PRO A 221 -24.55 9.73 -3.80
CA PRO A 221 -24.08 8.86 -4.88
C PRO A 221 -24.81 9.14 -6.21
N TYR A 222 -24.07 9.02 -7.29
CA TYR A 222 -24.52 9.12 -8.67
C TYR A 222 -24.27 7.83 -9.42
N ARG A 223 -25.15 7.48 -10.36
CA ARG A 223 -24.92 6.44 -11.36
C ARG A 223 -24.36 7.07 -12.62
N VAL A 224 -23.30 6.46 -13.17
CA VAL A 224 -22.75 6.83 -14.48
C VAL A 224 -23.69 6.28 -15.55
N VAL A 225 -24.35 7.17 -16.29
CA VAL A 225 -25.22 6.80 -17.41
C VAL A 225 -24.43 6.67 -18.70
N GLU A 226 -23.48 7.58 -18.90
CA GLU A 226 -22.63 7.62 -20.09
C GLU A 226 -21.21 7.99 -19.67
N GLY A 227 -20.25 7.17 -20.10
CA GLY A 227 -18.83 7.38 -19.86
C GLY A 227 -18.00 6.68 -20.94
N GLU A 228 -16.86 7.27 -21.26
CA GLU A 228 -15.93 6.73 -22.25
C GLU A 228 -14.52 6.74 -21.68
N ARG A 229 -13.88 5.55 -21.65
CA ARG A 229 -12.56 5.37 -21.03
C ARG A 229 -12.56 5.90 -19.60
N ASN A 230 -11.90 7.01 -19.34
CA ASN A 230 -11.77 7.65 -18.03
C ASN A 230 -12.54 8.97 -17.93
N VAL A 231 -13.49 9.22 -18.84
CA VAL A 231 -14.27 10.46 -18.91
C VAL A 231 -15.74 10.16 -18.59
N MET A 232 -16.25 10.79 -17.54
CA MET A 232 -17.67 10.79 -17.21
C MET A 232 -18.38 11.83 -18.08
N LEU A 233 -19.48 11.44 -18.74
CA LEU A 233 -20.23 12.29 -19.66
C LEU A 233 -21.63 12.62 -19.12
N LYS A 234 -22.31 11.65 -18.50
CA LYS A 234 -23.63 11.85 -17.88
C LYS A 234 -23.76 11.09 -16.58
N LEU A 235 -24.32 11.76 -15.58
CA LEU A 235 -24.65 11.22 -14.28
C LEU A 235 -26.16 11.28 -14.04
N GLU A 236 -26.61 10.38 -13.18
CA GLU A 236 -27.96 10.33 -12.66
C GLU A 236 -27.89 10.15 -11.15
N GLU A 237 -28.53 11.03 -10.39
CA GLU A 237 -28.56 10.95 -8.93
C GLU A 237 -29.42 9.75 -8.50
N GLN A 238 -28.95 8.96 -7.53
CA GLN A 238 -29.58 7.68 -7.15
C GLN A 238 -31.02 7.84 -6.61
N ASP A 239 -31.34 8.98 -5.96
CA ASP A 239 -32.60 9.21 -5.25
C ASP A 239 -33.49 10.30 -5.86
N ALA A 240 -33.08 10.93 -6.96
CA ALA A 240 -33.85 11.99 -7.61
C ALA A 240 -34.63 11.48 -8.83
N ASP A 241 -35.69 12.20 -9.22
CA ASP A 241 -36.56 11.93 -10.38
C ASP A 241 -35.77 11.81 -11.70
N LEU A 242 -35.14 10.66 -11.98
CA LEU A 242 -34.46 10.23 -13.23
C LEU A 242 -33.76 11.36 -14.02
N THR A 243 -33.24 12.38 -13.33
CA THR A 243 -32.76 13.61 -13.98
C THR A 243 -31.31 13.40 -14.32
N MET A 244 -31.08 13.10 -15.60
CA MET A 244 -29.75 13.02 -16.17
C MET A 244 -29.16 14.42 -16.29
N ARG A 245 -27.92 14.57 -15.86
CA ARG A 245 -27.17 15.83 -15.94
C ARG A 245 -25.70 15.57 -16.26
N SER A 246 -24.99 16.60 -16.68
CA SER A 246 -23.54 16.49 -16.84
C SER A 246 -22.86 16.40 -15.46
N PRO A 247 -21.70 15.72 -15.36
CA PRO A 247 -20.93 15.68 -14.12
C PRO A 247 -20.58 17.07 -13.56
N LEU A 248 -20.30 18.04 -14.43
CA LEU A 248 -20.01 19.41 -14.03
C LEU A 248 -21.22 20.11 -13.39
N GLU A 249 -22.42 19.94 -13.95
CA GLU A 249 -23.65 20.49 -13.35
C GLU A 249 -23.92 19.87 -11.98
N ALA A 250 -23.80 18.54 -11.87
CA ALA A 250 -23.94 17.84 -10.59
C ALA A 250 -22.96 18.36 -9.53
N LEU A 251 -21.70 18.60 -9.93
CA LEU A 251 -20.69 19.14 -9.04
C LEU A 251 -20.95 20.60 -8.66
N GLN A 252 -21.42 21.44 -9.59
CA GLN A 252 -21.73 22.85 -9.33
C GLN A 252 -22.90 23.01 -8.36
N GLU A 253 -23.94 22.19 -8.50
CA GLU A 253 -25.05 22.15 -7.56
C GLU A 253 -24.57 21.69 -6.18
N LEU A 254 -23.82 20.59 -6.13
CA LEU A 254 -23.23 20.10 -4.88
C LEU A 254 -22.39 21.18 -4.19
N TYR A 255 -21.56 21.89 -4.93
CA TYR A 255 -20.70 22.94 -4.38
C TYR A 255 -21.51 24.05 -3.68
N GLN A 256 -22.70 24.39 -4.17
CA GLN A 256 -23.56 25.41 -3.55
C GLN A 256 -24.15 24.96 -2.21
N ASP A 257 -24.31 23.65 -2.02
CA ASP A 257 -24.83 23.06 -0.78
C ASP A 257 -23.74 22.80 0.28
N LEU A 258 -22.46 22.89 -0.11
CA LEU A 258 -21.33 22.75 0.82
C LEU A 258 -21.23 23.97 1.75
N ASN A 259 -20.75 23.73 2.97
CA ASN A 259 -20.37 24.81 3.89
C ASN A 259 -19.09 25.52 3.41
N ASP A 260 -18.78 26.71 3.95
CA ASP A 260 -17.65 27.53 3.53
C ASP A 260 -16.29 26.80 3.58
N MET A 261 -16.08 25.97 4.61
CA MET A 261 -14.84 25.20 4.78
C MET A 261 -14.71 24.12 3.70
N ASP A 262 -15.79 23.41 3.41
CA ASP A 262 -15.83 22.37 2.37
C ASP A 262 -15.73 22.97 0.96
N GLN A 263 -16.29 24.17 0.75
CA GLN A 263 -16.12 24.93 -0.50
C GLN A 263 -14.66 25.32 -0.72
N GLU A 264 -13.96 25.78 0.32
CA GLU A 264 -12.52 26.10 0.23
C GLU A 264 -11.69 24.85 -0.10
N LEU A 265 -11.97 23.73 0.59
CA LEU A 265 -11.30 22.44 0.33
C LEU A 265 -11.58 21.93 -1.09
N ALA A 266 -12.82 22.04 -1.58
CA ALA A 266 -13.21 21.56 -2.90
C ALA A 266 -12.43 22.23 -4.05
N GLN A 267 -11.80 23.39 -3.83
CA GLN A 267 -11.01 24.06 -4.86
C GLN A 267 -9.73 23.29 -5.22
N ASN A 268 -9.15 22.55 -4.27
CA ASN A 268 -7.84 21.90 -4.46
C ASN A 268 -7.82 20.42 -4.05
N SER A 269 -8.84 19.94 -3.36
CA SER A 269 -8.86 18.61 -2.72
C SER A 269 -10.10 17.80 -3.09
N LEU A 270 -10.53 17.90 -4.34
CA LEU A 270 -11.73 17.23 -4.84
C LEU A 270 -11.39 15.95 -5.61
N PHE A 271 -12.04 14.86 -5.22
CA PHE A 271 -11.80 13.50 -5.70
C PHE A 271 -13.12 12.84 -6.09
N VAL A 272 -13.03 11.71 -6.77
CA VAL A 272 -14.17 10.85 -7.10
C VAL A 272 -13.92 9.47 -6.53
N GLY A 273 -14.85 8.98 -5.72
CA GLY A 273 -14.90 7.59 -5.29
C GLY A 273 -15.74 6.76 -6.25
N ILE A 274 -15.21 5.62 -6.69
CA ILE A 274 -15.90 4.66 -7.57
C ILE A 274 -16.26 3.43 -6.74
N ALA A 275 -17.55 3.14 -6.59
CA ALA A 275 -18.01 1.98 -5.82
C ALA A 275 -17.54 0.67 -6.48
N GLN A 276 -16.86 -0.18 -5.71
CA GLN A 276 -16.36 -1.47 -6.21
C GLN A 276 -17.43 -2.57 -6.21
N ASN A 277 -18.47 -2.43 -5.38
CA ASN A 277 -19.63 -3.31 -5.40
C ASN A 277 -20.87 -2.54 -5.88
N GLU A 278 -21.22 -2.69 -7.14
CA GLU A 278 -22.38 -2.05 -7.76
C GLU A 278 -23.72 -2.51 -7.15
N PHE A 279 -23.74 -3.67 -6.49
CA PHE A 279 -24.95 -4.28 -5.92
C PHE A 279 -25.17 -3.98 -4.44
N LYS A 280 -24.17 -3.44 -3.72
CA LYS A 280 -24.32 -3.08 -2.30
C LYS A 280 -25.26 -1.89 -2.15
N GLN A 281 -26.42 -2.05 -1.51
CA GLN A 281 -27.40 -0.96 -1.43
C GLN A 281 -26.85 0.26 -0.69
N ASP A 282 -26.38 0.04 0.53
CA ASP A 282 -25.79 1.07 1.37
C ASP A 282 -24.27 1.09 1.20
N LEU A 283 -23.77 2.16 0.57
CA LEU A 283 -22.34 2.40 0.40
C LEU A 283 -21.79 3.10 1.65
N GLU A 284 -20.69 2.57 2.16
CA GLU A 284 -19.95 3.06 3.32
C GLU A 284 -18.56 3.53 2.89
N GLN A 285 -17.92 4.31 3.75
CA GLN A 285 -16.51 4.66 3.59
C GLN A 285 -15.67 3.37 3.63
N GLY A 286 -14.91 3.14 2.55
CA GLY A 286 -14.19 1.88 2.27
C GLY A 286 -14.76 1.04 1.11
N ASP A 287 -15.99 1.28 0.66
CA ASP A 287 -16.54 0.63 -0.55
C ASP A 287 -16.11 1.33 -1.86
N PHE A 288 -15.54 2.52 -1.74
CA PHE A 288 -15.13 3.36 -2.85
C PHE A 288 -13.64 3.23 -3.13
N LEU A 289 -13.29 3.19 -4.40
CA LEU A 289 -11.94 3.40 -4.91
C LEU A 289 -11.77 4.88 -5.27
N ILE A 290 -10.91 5.58 -4.56
CA ILE A 290 -10.70 7.02 -4.70
C ILE A 290 -9.77 7.31 -5.88
N ARG A 291 -10.15 8.29 -6.71
CA ARG A 291 -9.41 8.73 -7.88
C ARG A 291 -9.38 10.25 -8.01
N ASN A 292 -8.24 10.73 -8.52
CA ASN A 292 -8.05 12.14 -8.87
C ASN A 292 -9.00 12.54 -10.00
N MET A 293 -9.47 13.78 -9.95
CA MET A 293 -10.00 14.44 -11.14
C MET A 293 -8.84 15.01 -11.96
N LEU A 294 -8.76 14.63 -13.23
CA LEU A 294 -7.67 15.04 -14.13
C LEU A 294 -8.00 16.32 -14.88
N GLY A 295 -9.29 16.59 -15.11
CA GLY A 295 -9.70 17.77 -15.83
C GLY A 295 -11.19 17.79 -16.13
N VAL A 296 -11.65 18.95 -16.59
CA VAL A 296 -13.05 19.21 -16.93
C VAL A 296 -13.12 19.79 -18.35
N ASP A 297 -14.04 19.29 -19.18
CA ASP A 297 -14.42 19.98 -20.42
C ASP A 297 -15.70 20.79 -20.17
N PRO A 298 -15.62 22.13 -20.01
CA PRO A 298 -16.77 22.95 -19.67
C PRO A 298 -17.78 23.07 -20.82
N ARG A 299 -17.44 22.70 -22.06
CA ARG A 299 -18.36 22.81 -23.21
C ARG A 299 -19.46 21.76 -23.17
N VAL A 300 -19.12 20.58 -22.66
CA VAL A 300 -20.01 19.42 -22.57
C VAL A 300 -20.25 18.97 -21.13
N GLY A 301 -19.64 19.63 -20.15
CA GLY A 301 -19.77 19.32 -18.72
C GLY A 301 -19.12 17.99 -18.31
N ALA A 302 -18.19 17.47 -19.11
CA ALA A 302 -17.54 16.19 -18.86
C ALA A 302 -16.40 16.32 -17.85
N ILE A 303 -16.17 15.28 -17.05
CA ILE A 303 -15.08 15.23 -16.07
C ILE A 303 -14.22 13.99 -16.34
N ALA A 304 -12.92 14.18 -16.53
CA ALA A 304 -11.94 13.12 -16.63
C ALA A 304 -11.39 12.76 -15.25
N ILE A 305 -11.27 11.46 -14.95
CA ILE A 305 -10.74 10.95 -13.68
C ILE A 305 -9.54 10.03 -13.91
N GLY A 306 -8.81 9.73 -12.83
CA GLY A 306 -7.60 8.90 -12.81
C GLY A 306 -7.83 7.40 -13.02
N ASP A 307 -9.00 6.97 -13.51
CA ASP A 307 -9.30 5.57 -13.78
C ASP A 307 -10.42 5.44 -14.83
N ARG A 308 -10.60 4.23 -15.35
CA ARG A 308 -11.70 3.93 -16.27
C ARG A 308 -13.03 3.95 -15.55
N VAL A 309 -14.04 4.48 -16.23
CA VAL A 309 -15.41 4.53 -15.78
C VAL A 309 -16.32 3.86 -16.81
N ARG A 310 -17.32 3.12 -16.34
CA ARG A 310 -18.27 2.36 -17.17
C ARG A 310 -19.70 2.76 -16.85
N PRO A 311 -20.60 2.79 -17.84
CA PRO A 311 -22.03 2.91 -17.58
C PRO A 311 -22.51 1.86 -16.57
N GLY A 312 -23.34 2.30 -15.61
CA GLY A 312 -23.84 1.47 -14.51
C GLY A 312 -23.08 1.63 -13.19
N GLN A 313 -21.80 2.04 -13.23
CA GLN A 313 -21.03 2.26 -12.01
C GLN A 313 -21.63 3.37 -11.15
N ARG A 314 -21.53 3.19 -9.84
CA ARG A 314 -21.88 4.22 -8.86
C ARG A 314 -20.63 4.98 -8.43
N ILE A 315 -20.73 6.30 -8.39
CA ILE A 315 -19.66 7.21 -8.01
C ILE A 315 -20.16 8.23 -6.99
N GLN A 316 -19.26 8.82 -6.22
CA GLN A 316 -19.57 9.92 -5.31
C GLN A 316 -18.38 10.86 -5.24
N PHE A 317 -18.64 12.16 -5.17
CA PHE A 317 -17.58 13.14 -4.96
C PHE A 317 -17.04 13.04 -3.53
N HIS A 318 -15.75 13.29 -3.36
CA HIS A 318 -15.07 13.17 -2.08
C HIS A 318 -14.14 14.36 -1.85
N LEU A 319 -13.97 14.75 -0.60
CA LEU A 319 -12.97 15.72 -0.17
C LEU A 319 -11.84 15.04 0.57
N ARG A 320 -10.64 15.59 0.39
CA ARG A 320 -9.44 15.18 1.10
C ARG A 320 -8.93 16.31 1.99
N ASP A 321 -8.75 16.02 3.26
CA ASP A 321 -8.07 16.87 4.22
C ASP A 321 -7.45 16.02 5.34
N ALA A 322 -6.70 16.65 6.24
CA ALA A 322 -6.06 15.95 7.36
C ALA A 322 -7.08 15.28 8.29
N SER A 323 -8.22 15.92 8.56
CA SER A 323 -9.28 15.41 9.43
C SER A 323 -9.95 14.19 8.81
N ALA A 324 -10.31 14.26 7.53
CA ALA A 324 -10.87 13.15 6.77
C ALA A 324 -9.90 11.97 6.73
N SER A 325 -8.59 12.24 6.61
CA SER A 325 -7.55 11.21 6.62
C SER A 325 -7.38 10.55 7.99
N GLU A 326 -7.45 11.33 9.07
CA GLU A 326 -7.43 10.83 10.44
C GLU A 326 -8.68 9.99 10.76
N ASP A 327 -9.87 10.50 10.45
CA ASP A 327 -11.14 9.82 10.73
C ASP A 327 -11.26 8.50 9.96
N ASP A 328 -10.85 8.49 8.69
CA ASP A 328 -10.80 7.29 7.84
C ASP A 328 -9.90 6.20 8.47
N LEU A 329 -8.66 6.57 8.83
CA LEU A 329 -7.72 5.62 9.42
C LEU A 329 -8.21 5.12 10.79
N LYS A 330 -8.73 6.00 11.65
CA LYS A 330 -9.31 5.62 12.95
C LYS A 330 -10.42 4.60 12.80
N MET A 331 -11.38 4.89 11.92
CA MET A 331 -12.54 4.04 11.70
C MET A 331 -12.11 2.65 11.17
N LEU A 332 -11.17 2.60 10.23
CA LEU A 332 -10.65 1.35 9.68
C LEU A 332 -9.90 0.51 10.74
N LEU A 333 -9.05 1.14 11.56
CA LEU A 333 -8.33 0.45 12.65
C LEU A 333 -9.29 -0.09 13.71
N GLN A 334 -10.30 0.71 14.10
CA GLN A 334 -11.31 0.27 15.06
C GLN A 334 -12.15 -0.89 14.53
N ARG A 335 -12.52 -0.84 13.25
CA ARG A 335 -13.22 -1.93 12.57
C ARG A 335 -12.38 -3.20 12.56
N TYR A 336 -11.10 -3.08 12.20
CA TYR A 336 -10.16 -4.20 12.22
C TYR A 336 -10.07 -4.83 13.61
N CYS A 337 -9.85 -4.04 14.67
CA CYS A 337 -9.77 -4.54 16.03
C CYS A 337 -11.07 -5.23 16.47
N SER A 338 -12.23 -4.68 16.09
CA SER A 338 -13.54 -5.25 16.42
C SER A 338 -13.81 -6.59 15.72
N GLN A 339 -13.33 -6.76 14.48
CA GLN A 339 -13.48 -8.00 13.72
C GLN A 339 -12.55 -9.13 14.24
N HIS A 340 -11.47 -8.77 14.93
CA HIS A 340 -10.43 -9.70 15.37
C HIS A 340 -10.40 -9.94 16.88
N VAL A 341 -11.48 -9.58 17.60
CA VAL A 341 -11.62 -9.91 19.02
C VAL A 341 -11.52 -11.44 19.20
N GLY A 342 -10.53 -11.89 19.99
CA GLY A 342 -10.31 -13.31 20.30
C GLY A 342 -9.43 -14.07 19.32
N HIS A 343 -8.88 -13.42 18.29
CA HIS A 343 -7.85 -14.01 17.43
C HIS A 343 -6.45 -13.93 18.07
N SER A 344 -5.48 -14.64 17.51
CA SER A 344 -4.06 -14.52 17.85
C SER A 344 -3.58 -13.08 17.67
N SER A 345 -2.66 -12.62 18.54
CA SER A 345 -2.05 -11.31 18.33
C SER A 345 -1.25 -11.33 17.03
N PRO A 346 -1.33 -10.27 16.20
CA PRO A 346 -0.45 -10.14 15.05
C PRO A 346 1.02 -10.21 15.47
N ALA A 347 1.85 -10.80 14.60
CA ALA A 347 3.28 -10.93 14.82
C ALA A 347 4.02 -9.64 14.45
N GLY A 348 3.57 -8.95 13.39
CA GLY A 348 4.16 -7.70 12.92
C GLY A 348 3.32 -7.07 11.80
N ALA A 349 3.67 -5.85 11.42
CA ALA A 349 2.99 -5.12 10.37
C ALA A 349 3.94 -4.31 9.49
N LEU A 350 3.46 -4.04 8.27
CA LEU A 350 4.08 -3.18 7.28
C LEU A 350 3.20 -1.97 7.02
N MET A 351 3.80 -0.81 6.79
CA MET A 351 3.13 0.44 6.46
C MET A 351 3.70 1.03 5.17
N PHE A 352 2.84 1.21 4.17
CA PHE A 352 3.17 1.86 2.91
C PHE A 352 2.33 3.13 2.80
N ALA A 353 2.93 4.28 3.07
CA ALA A 353 2.23 5.55 3.12
C ALA A 353 2.59 6.43 1.92
N CYS A 354 1.65 7.19 1.40
CA CYS A 354 1.94 8.12 0.33
C CYS A 354 2.86 9.27 0.78
N LEU A 355 3.76 9.71 -0.09
CA LEU A 355 4.51 10.97 0.10
C LEU A 355 3.62 12.20 0.33
N GLY A 356 2.34 12.14 -0.07
CA GLY A 356 1.37 13.21 0.22
C GLY A 356 0.76 13.17 1.62
N ARG A 357 1.18 12.23 2.50
CA ARG A 357 0.78 12.12 3.91
C ARG A 357 1.92 12.65 4.81
N GLY A 358 2.10 12.08 6.00
CA GLY A 358 3.18 12.46 6.93
C GLY A 358 3.03 13.88 7.47
N GLU A 359 4.16 14.48 7.85
CA GLU A 359 4.18 15.80 8.49
C GLU A 359 3.55 16.88 7.60
N GLY A 360 3.69 16.77 6.27
CA GLY A 360 3.12 17.73 5.33
C GLY A 360 1.59 17.78 5.34
N LEU A 361 0.91 16.66 5.60
CA LEU A 361 -0.55 16.60 5.67
C LEU A 361 -1.06 16.93 7.08
N TYR A 362 -0.46 16.34 8.10
CA TYR A 362 -0.97 16.37 9.48
C TYR A 362 -0.40 17.53 10.31
N GLY A 363 0.67 18.18 9.84
CA GLY A 363 1.40 19.20 10.60
C GLY A 363 2.20 18.64 11.79
N LEU A 364 2.28 17.31 11.91
CA LEU A 364 2.96 16.57 12.97
C LEU A 364 3.61 15.31 12.39
N PRO A 365 4.81 14.92 12.84
CA PRO A 365 5.47 13.71 12.35
C PRO A 365 4.88 12.44 13.02
N ASN A 366 5.11 11.28 12.40
CA ASN A 366 4.77 9.95 12.95
C ASN A 366 3.25 9.68 13.08
N PHE A 367 2.40 10.43 12.37
CA PHE A 367 0.96 10.43 12.65
C PHE A 367 0.32 9.05 12.43
N ASP A 368 0.42 8.52 11.22
CA ASP A 368 -0.20 7.25 10.84
C ASP A 368 0.38 6.08 11.65
N SER A 369 1.71 6.05 11.81
CA SER A 369 2.38 4.98 12.56
C SER A 369 2.06 5.00 14.05
N THR A 370 1.94 6.19 14.66
CA THR A 370 1.52 6.34 16.06
C THR A 370 0.09 5.87 16.22
N LEU A 371 -0.82 6.36 15.38
CA LEU A 371 -2.23 6.00 15.45
C LEU A 371 -2.46 4.49 15.26
N PHE A 372 -1.73 3.88 14.32
CA PHE A 372 -1.74 2.42 14.12
C PHE A 372 -1.36 1.69 15.42
N ARG A 373 -0.23 2.06 16.04
CA ARG A 373 0.28 1.36 17.22
C ARG A 373 -0.54 1.59 18.48
N GLU A 374 -1.19 2.74 18.59
CA GLU A 374 -2.15 3.03 19.67
C GLU A 374 -3.37 2.12 19.61
N GLN A 375 -3.82 1.75 18.39
CA GLN A 375 -4.97 0.87 18.19
C GLN A 375 -4.59 -0.62 18.14
N ILE A 376 -3.45 -0.97 17.53
CA ILE A 376 -3.01 -2.35 17.27
C ILE A 376 -1.75 -2.67 18.10
N ALA A 377 -1.99 -3.09 19.35
CA ALA A 377 -1.12 -3.86 20.25
C ALA A 377 0.41 -3.59 20.26
N GLN A 378 0.88 -2.40 19.88
CA GLN A 378 2.31 -2.02 19.87
C GLN A 378 3.24 -3.04 19.16
N ILE A 379 2.71 -3.78 18.18
CA ILE A 379 3.44 -4.80 17.42
C ILE A 379 4.57 -4.18 16.58
N PRO A 380 5.62 -4.95 16.20
CA PRO A 380 6.64 -4.48 15.26
C PRO A 380 6.02 -3.85 14.01
N LEU A 381 6.46 -2.63 13.67
CA LEU A 381 6.01 -1.90 12.49
C LEU A 381 7.22 -1.43 11.69
N SER A 382 7.22 -1.67 10.39
CA SER A 382 8.21 -1.13 9.46
C SER A 382 7.55 -0.72 8.15
N GLY A 383 8.28 0.01 7.32
CA GLY A 383 7.73 0.44 6.04
C GLY A 383 8.43 1.66 5.48
N PHE A 384 7.77 2.31 4.55
CA PHE A 384 8.32 3.50 3.90
C PHE A 384 7.23 4.37 3.29
N PHE A 385 7.61 5.63 3.02
CA PHE A 385 6.83 6.55 2.21
C PHE A 385 7.11 6.31 0.74
N CYS A 386 6.04 6.04 -0.01
CA CYS A 386 6.06 5.53 -1.37
C CYS A 386 5.38 6.50 -2.36
N GLY A 387 5.68 6.32 -3.65
CA GLY A 387 5.13 7.15 -4.74
C GLY A 387 3.72 6.72 -5.18
N GLY A 388 3.18 5.68 -4.53
CA GLY A 388 1.88 5.09 -4.76
C GLY A 388 1.79 3.79 -3.96
N GLU A 389 0.62 3.48 -3.44
CA GLU A 389 0.43 2.38 -2.49
C GLU A 389 -0.28 1.22 -3.17
N ILE A 390 0.11 -0.02 -2.89
CA ILE A 390 -0.54 -1.21 -3.42
C ILE A 390 -1.39 -1.81 -2.31
N GLY A 391 -2.69 -1.97 -2.55
CA GLY A 391 -3.59 -2.56 -1.56
C GLY A 391 -4.94 -2.96 -2.14
N PRO A 392 -5.68 -3.86 -1.48
CA PRO A 392 -6.98 -4.33 -1.95
C PRO A 392 -8.10 -3.35 -1.62
N VAL A 393 -9.08 -3.22 -2.53
CA VAL A 393 -10.39 -2.63 -2.26
C VAL A 393 -11.44 -3.57 -2.86
N GLY A 394 -12.31 -4.12 -2.02
CA GLY A 394 -13.19 -5.21 -2.44
C GLY A 394 -12.39 -6.48 -2.79
N ASN A 395 -12.62 -7.04 -3.98
CA ASN A 395 -12.00 -8.30 -4.42
C ASN A 395 -10.81 -8.10 -5.38
N ALA A 396 -10.35 -6.86 -5.55
CA ALA A 396 -9.29 -6.52 -6.47
C ALA A 396 -8.24 -5.64 -5.79
N THR A 397 -7.02 -5.71 -6.32
CA THR A 397 -5.86 -4.97 -5.87
C THR A 397 -5.63 -3.78 -6.78
N PHE A 398 -5.38 -2.62 -6.18
CA PHE A 398 -5.18 -1.39 -6.92
C PHE A 398 -3.87 -0.73 -6.51
N LEU A 399 -3.32 0.01 -7.46
CA LEU A 399 -2.41 1.09 -7.17
C LEU A 399 -3.24 2.31 -6.74
N HIS A 400 -2.92 2.82 -5.56
CA HIS A 400 -3.55 3.97 -4.92
C HIS A 400 -2.62 5.18 -4.93
N GLY A 401 -3.20 6.34 -4.68
CA GLY A 401 -2.47 7.54 -4.33
C GLY A 401 -3.09 8.17 -3.08
N TYR A 402 -2.29 8.95 -2.35
CA TYR A 402 -2.69 9.63 -1.11
C TYR A 402 -3.16 8.69 0.01
N THR A 403 -2.86 7.41 -0.10
CA THR A 403 -3.36 6.34 0.78
C THR A 403 -2.29 5.95 1.79
N SER A 404 -2.70 5.25 2.84
CA SER A 404 -1.82 4.49 3.73
C SER A 404 -2.30 3.04 3.75
N VAL A 405 -1.45 2.12 3.30
CA VAL A 405 -1.74 0.69 3.29
C VAL A 405 -0.95 0.02 4.40
N PHE A 406 -1.65 -0.72 5.24
CA PHE A 406 -1.05 -1.59 6.24
C PHE A 406 -1.19 -3.05 5.84
N GLY A 407 -0.09 -3.79 5.88
CA GLY A 407 -0.08 -5.25 5.81
C GLY A 407 0.16 -5.83 7.19
N ILE A 408 -0.79 -6.57 7.76
CA ILE A 408 -0.71 -7.11 9.12
C ILE A 408 -0.53 -8.62 9.05
N CYS A 409 0.61 -9.10 9.51
CA CYS A 409 0.97 -10.50 9.51
C CYS A 409 0.62 -11.16 10.84
N ARG A 410 -0.02 -12.32 10.77
CA ARG A 410 -0.32 -13.15 11.93
C ARG A 410 -0.13 -14.63 11.63
N GLU A 411 -0.14 -15.39 12.70
CA GLU A 411 -0.30 -16.83 12.67
C GLU A 411 -1.79 -17.20 12.52
N PRO A 412 -2.15 -18.19 11.68
CA PRO A 412 -3.53 -18.59 11.41
C PRO A 412 -4.36 -19.00 12.64
#